data_AF-A0A2E8UPY2-F1
#
_entry.id   AF-A0A2E8UPY2-F1
#
_cell.length_a   1.000
_cell.length_b   1.000
_cell.length_c   1.000
_cell.angle_alpha   90.00
_cell.angle_beta   90.00
_cell.angle_gamma   90.00
#
_symmetry.space_group_name_H-M   'P 1'
#
loop_
_entity.id
_entity.type
_entity.pdbx_description
1 polymer ?
#
loop_
_entity_poly.entity_id
_entity_poly.type
_entity_poly.pdbx_seq_one_letter_code
_entity_poly.pdbx_strand_id
1 'polypeptide(L)'
;PSTVYAFEDRIYFWRYDSGDIGCIDVKTGKSTLVEAPIQVLADKVVWNKVDFKFTTGILNSRDFNVNKRVGSVRGIQRGGFGHTNPAWPIRHEDKLYWQGGAGVLYVIDLNKPFSPDALSWVATDPVGASWTFGAPAIDETGIYVRSQRDLVRITP
;
A
#
# COMPACT_ATOMS: atom_id res chain seq x y z
N PRO A 1 10.83 -6.12 0.23
CA PRO A 1 11.60 -4.98 0.76
C PRO A 1 10.82 -4.37 1.91
N SER A 2 11.37 -4.54 3.10
CA SER A 2 10.81 -4.08 4.38
C SER A 2 11.08 -2.58 4.50
N THR A 3 10.12 -1.76 4.09
CA THR A 3 10.16 -0.34 4.43
C THR A 3 9.95 -0.22 5.95
N VAL A 4 10.78 0.60 6.58
CA VAL A 4 10.71 0.93 8.00
C VAL A 4 10.51 2.44 8.11
N TYR A 5 9.78 2.91 9.11
CA TYR A 5 9.58 4.34 9.32
C TYR A 5 9.61 4.66 10.80
N ALA A 6 10.42 5.63 11.20
CA ALA A 6 10.51 6.06 12.59
C ALA A 6 9.75 7.38 12.77
N PHE A 7 8.93 7.45 13.82
CA PHE A 7 8.27 8.67 14.26
C PHE A 7 8.27 8.70 15.79
N GLU A 8 8.88 9.74 16.37
CA GLU A 8 9.12 9.83 17.80
C GLU A 8 9.75 8.53 18.35
N ASP A 9 9.12 7.93 19.36
CA ASP A 9 9.57 6.69 20.00
C ASP A 9 9.00 5.43 19.32
N ARG A 10 8.55 5.52 18.06
CA ARG A 10 7.89 4.40 17.36
C ARG A 10 8.59 4.06 16.05
N ILE A 11 8.81 2.77 15.82
CA ILE A 11 9.34 2.23 14.56
C ILE A 11 8.26 1.37 13.91
N TYR A 12 7.73 1.83 12.79
CA TYR A 12 6.76 1.13 11.97
C TYR A 12 7.46 0.29 10.90
N PHE A 13 6.94 -0.90 10.61
CA PHE A 13 7.55 -1.80 9.62
C PHE A 13 6.50 -2.76 9.04
N TRP A 14 6.71 -3.19 7.80
CA TRP A 14 5.99 -4.35 7.26
C TRP A 14 6.61 -5.64 7.79
N ARG A 15 5.80 -6.50 8.42
CA ARG A 15 6.28 -7.82 8.82
C ARG A 15 6.44 -8.70 7.59
N TYR A 16 7.63 -9.30 7.47
CA TYR A 16 7.97 -10.15 6.34
C TYR A 16 7.00 -11.33 6.20
N ASP A 17 6.54 -11.55 4.96
CA ASP A 17 5.64 -12.64 4.57
C ASP A 17 4.30 -12.71 5.35
N SER A 18 3.81 -11.57 5.81
CA SER A 18 2.49 -11.45 6.44
C SER A 18 1.74 -10.22 5.90
N GLY A 19 0.42 -10.19 6.12
CA GLY A 19 -0.41 -8.99 5.92
C GLY A 19 -0.28 -7.98 7.07
N ASP A 20 0.68 -8.13 7.98
CA ASP A 20 0.73 -7.33 9.21
C ASP A 20 1.61 -6.08 9.04
N ILE A 21 1.12 -4.95 9.54
CA ILE A 21 1.94 -3.78 9.87
C ILE A 21 2.33 -3.87 11.34
N GLY A 22 3.62 -3.71 11.62
CA GLY A 22 4.18 -3.69 12.95
C GLY A 22 4.57 -2.30 13.42
N CYS A 23 4.55 -2.11 14.74
CA CYS A 23 5.11 -0.95 15.42
C CYS A 23 5.88 -1.41 16.67
N ILE A 24 7.12 -0.95 16.81
CA ILE A 24 7.92 -1.10 18.03
C ILE A 24 7.92 0.23 18.77
N ASP A 25 7.48 0.23 20.02
CA ASP A 25 7.72 1.34 20.95
C ASP A 25 9.13 1.20 21.54
N VAL A 26 10.02 2.14 21.24
CA VAL A 26 11.45 2.02 21.61
C VAL A 26 11.71 2.29 23.09
N LYS A 27 10.80 2.99 23.78
CA LYS A 27 10.92 3.26 25.22
C LYS A 27 10.60 2.02 26.05
N THR A 28 9.57 1.28 25.64
CA THR A 28 9.07 0.09 26.34
C THR A 28 9.60 -1.22 25.77
N GLY A 29 10.10 -1.20 24.53
CA GLY A 29 10.47 -2.39 23.77
C GLY A 29 9.27 -3.22 23.27
N LYS A 30 8.03 -2.74 23.48
CA LYS A 30 6.82 -3.47 23.08
C LYS A 30 6.66 -3.46 21.57
N SER A 31 6.52 -4.65 20.98
CA SER A 31 6.17 -4.83 19.57
C SER A 31 4.69 -5.15 19.44
N THR A 32 3.98 -4.41 18.58
CA THR A 32 2.56 -4.62 18.25
C THR A 32 2.43 -4.89 16.77
N LEU A 33 1.65 -5.92 16.41
CA LEU A 33 1.31 -6.26 15.02
C LEU A 33 -0.18 -6.07 14.82
N VAL A 34 -0.56 -5.45 13.72
CA VAL A 34 -1.95 -5.24 13.32
C VAL A 34 -2.11 -5.77 11.90
N GLU A 35 -3.08 -6.66 11.72
CA GLU A 35 -3.41 -7.22 10.40
C GLU A 35 -3.93 -6.13 9.48
N ALA A 36 -3.45 -6.10 8.24
CA ALA A 36 -3.81 -5.15 7.20
C ALA A 36 -4.22 -5.89 5.93
N PRO A 37 -5.23 -5.40 5.18
CA PRO A 37 -5.70 -6.10 4.00
C PRO A 37 -4.71 -5.99 2.85
N ILE A 38 -4.40 -7.11 2.20
CA ILE A 38 -3.47 -7.17 1.06
C ILE A 38 -4.07 -6.47 -0.17
N GLN A 39 -5.40 -6.52 -0.34
CA GLN A 39 -6.13 -5.87 -1.42
C GLN A 39 -7.54 -5.51 -0.96
N VAL A 40 -8.08 -4.38 -1.44
CA VAL A 40 -9.45 -3.94 -1.13
C VAL A 40 -10.17 -3.73 -2.46
N LEU A 41 -11.18 -4.55 -2.71
CA LEU A 41 -12.02 -4.52 -3.91
C LEU A 41 -13.39 -3.94 -3.57
N ALA A 42 -14.15 -3.53 -4.59
CA ALA A 42 -15.49 -2.98 -4.44
C ALA A 42 -16.46 -3.92 -3.69
N ASP A 43 -16.28 -5.23 -3.85
CA ASP A 43 -17.15 -6.28 -3.34
C ASP A 43 -16.56 -7.06 -2.17
N LYS A 44 -15.24 -6.96 -1.91
CA LYS A 44 -14.58 -7.72 -0.85
C LYS A 44 -13.26 -7.11 -0.38
N VAL A 45 -12.91 -7.43 0.87
CA VAL A 45 -11.58 -7.17 1.44
C VAL A 45 -10.79 -8.47 1.43
N VAL A 46 -9.57 -8.42 0.89
CA VAL A 46 -8.68 -9.58 0.74
C VAL A 46 -7.59 -9.51 1.80
N TRP A 47 -7.64 -10.46 2.73
CA TRP A 47 -6.66 -10.58 3.83
C TRP A 47 -5.56 -11.60 3.50
N ASN A 48 -5.86 -12.58 2.64
CA ASN A 48 -4.98 -13.69 2.32
C ASN A 48 -4.66 -13.78 0.82
N LYS A 49 -3.46 -14.27 0.49
CA LYS A 49 -2.99 -14.41 -0.90
C LYS A 49 -3.88 -15.32 -1.75
N VAL A 50 -4.60 -16.27 -1.15
CA VAL A 50 -5.48 -17.21 -1.87
C VAL A 50 -6.68 -16.51 -2.53
N ASP A 51 -7.14 -15.41 -1.94
CA ASP A 51 -8.29 -14.65 -2.43
C ASP A 51 -7.88 -13.46 -3.32
N PHE A 52 -6.57 -13.31 -3.56
CA PHE A 52 -5.98 -12.19 -4.27
C PHE A 52 -6.38 -12.17 -5.74
N LYS A 53 -6.87 -11.02 -6.20
CA LYS A 53 -7.19 -10.79 -7.61
C LYS A 53 -5.97 -10.22 -8.32
N PHE A 54 -5.35 -11.05 -9.14
CA PHE A 54 -4.25 -10.61 -10.01
C PHE A 54 -4.76 -9.77 -11.18
N THR A 55 -3.96 -8.75 -11.53
CA THR A 55 -4.19 -7.95 -12.74
C THR A 55 -4.13 -8.82 -14.00
N THR A 56 -5.01 -8.58 -14.96
CA THR A 56 -5.09 -9.32 -16.24
C THR A 56 -4.12 -8.81 -17.32
N GLY A 57 -3.22 -7.89 -16.98
CA GLY A 57 -2.33 -7.21 -17.92
C GLY A 57 -2.66 -5.72 -18.02
N ILE A 58 -1.78 -4.95 -18.65
CA ILE A 58 -1.94 -3.50 -18.81
C ILE A 58 -1.71 -3.16 -20.27
N LEU A 59 -2.62 -2.40 -20.84
CA LEU A 59 -2.49 -1.84 -22.17
C LEU A 59 -1.85 -0.44 -22.06
N ASN A 60 -0.99 -0.09 -23.01
CA ASN A 60 -0.60 1.31 -23.19
C ASN A 60 -1.71 2.09 -23.92
N SER A 61 -1.49 3.38 -24.14
CA SER A 61 -2.41 4.27 -24.86
C SER A 61 -2.64 3.91 -26.34
N ARG A 62 -1.99 2.86 -26.85
CA ARG A 62 -2.17 2.32 -28.21
C ARG A 62 -2.73 0.89 -28.19
N ASP A 63 -3.34 0.47 -27.09
CA ASP A 63 -3.90 -0.86 -26.87
C ASP A 63 -2.90 -2.03 -26.95
N PHE A 64 -1.60 -1.76 -26.87
CA PHE A 64 -0.59 -2.82 -26.82
C PHE A 64 -0.37 -3.28 -25.38
N ASN A 65 -0.35 -4.61 -25.19
CA ASN A 65 -0.03 -5.18 -23.90
C ASN A 65 1.44 -4.88 -23.52
N VAL A 66 1.62 -4.06 -22.49
CA VAL A 66 2.93 -3.71 -21.92
C VAL A 66 3.31 -4.60 -20.73
N ASN A 67 2.38 -5.41 -20.20
CA ASN A 67 2.66 -6.38 -19.14
C ASN A 67 2.34 -7.81 -19.58
N LYS A 68 3.38 -8.54 -19.98
CA LYS A 68 3.27 -9.96 -20.36
C LYS A 68 3.28 -10.93 -19.17
N ARG A 69 3.37 -10.44 -17.93
CA ARG A 69 3.38 -11.25 -16.69
C ARG A 69 2.04 -11.21 -15.97
N VAL A 70 0.99 -11.56 -16.71
CA VAL A 70 -0.37 -11.71 -16.20
C VAL A 70 -0.41 -12.77 -15.10
N GLY A 71 -1.21 -12.54 -14.05
CA GLY A 71 -1.39 -13.54 -12.99
C GLY A 71 -0.21 -13.71 -12.03
N SER A 72 0.72 -12.74 -11.95
CA SER A 72 1.89 -12.85 -11.08
C SER A 72 2.11 -11.61 -10.21
N VAL A 73 2.79 -11.79 -9.07
CA VAL A 73 3.25 -10.72 -8.17
C VAL A 73 4.41 -9.89 -8.74
N ARG A 74 4.96 -10.28 -9.90
CA ARG A 74 6.08 -9.59 -10.56
C ARG A 74 5.55 -8.75 -11.72
N GLY A 75 4.98 -7.58 -11.40
CA GLY A 75 4.65 -6.57 -12.41
C GLY A 75 5.89 -6.23 -13.26
N ILE A 76 5.78 -6.42 -14.59
CA ILE A 76 6.68 -5.97 -15.65
C ILE A 76 8.18 -6.31 -15.47
N GLN A 77 8.61 -7.50 -15.93
CA GLN A 77 10.00 -7.66 -16.40
C GLN A 77 10.08 -7.23 -17.86
N ARG A 78 10.96 -6.25 -18.15
CA ARG A 78 11.40 -5.70 -19.47
C ARG A 78 11.07 -4.22 -19.73
N GLY A 79 10.78 -3.44 -18.70
CA GLY A 79 10.78 -1.99 -18.77
C GLY A 79 10.84 -1.35 -17.38
N GLY A 80 12.04 -1.01 -16.91
CA GLY A 80 12.30 0.09 -15.97
C GLY A 80 11.71 0.11 -14.55
N PHE A 81 10.81 -0.79 -14.12
CA PHE A 81 10.19 -0.68 -12.79
C PHE A 81 10.25 -2.02 -12.03
N GLY A 82 11.06 -2.06 -10.97
CA GLY A 82 11.37 -3.25 -10.18
C GLY A 82 10.26 -3.72 -9.22
N HIS A 83 10.60 -4.69 -8.36
CA HIS A 83 9.77 -5.30 -7.32
C HIS A 83 8.69 -4.34 -6.73
N THR A 84 7.41 -4.75 -6.78
CA THR A 84 6.30 -4.07 -6.12
C THR A 84 6.47 -4.19 -4.60
N ASN A 85 7.11 -3.20 -4.00
CA ASN A 85 7.25 -3.07 -2.57
C ASN A 85 6.25 -2.04 -2.06
N PRO A 86 5.80 -2.13 -0.80
CA PRO A 86 5.20 -0.99 -0.15
C PRO A 86 6.13 0.21 -0.29
N ALA A 87 5.55 1.36 -0.60
CA ALA A 87 6.31 2.59 -0.73
C ALA A 87 6.94 3.01 0.59
N TRP A 88 7.82 4.02 0.54
CA TRP A 88 8.15 4.76 1.75
C TRP A 88 6.89 5.47 2.27
N PRO A 89 6.57 5.37 3.57
CA PRO A 89 5.48 6.10 4.17
C PRO A 89 5.67 7.61 4.07
N ILE A 90 4.57 8.34 3.95
CA ILE A 90 4.55 9.80 4.01
C ILE A 90 3.76 10.21 5.24
N ARG A 91 4.39 11.00 6.10
CA ARG A 91 3.69 11.70 7.17
C ARG A 91 3.10 12.99 6.62
N HIS A 92 1.82 13.20 6.91
CA HIS A 92 1.17 14.48 6.70
C HIS A 92 0.30 14.73 7.94
N GLU A 93 0.59 15.82 8.64
CA GLU A 93 -0.02 16.15 9.94
C GLU A 93 0.11 15.00 10.96
N ASP A 94 -1.00 14.53 11.51
CA ASP A 94 -1.11 13.47 12.50
C ASP A 94 -1.32 12.08 11.89
N LYS A 95 -1.15 11.95 10.57
CA LYS A 95 -1.35 10.68 9.85
C LYS A 95 -0.08 10.23 9.15
N LEU A 96 0.11 8.92 9.11
CA LEU A 96 1.11 8.24 8.30
C LEU A 96 0.43 7.46 7.19
N TYR A 97 0.71 7.87 5.95
CA TYR A 97 0.15 7.30 4.74
C TYR A 97 1.14 6.30 4.13
N TRP A 98 0.73 5.04 4.03
CA TRP A 98 1.57 3.97 3.53
C TRP A 98 0.93 3.34 2.30
N GLN A 99 1.50 3.56 1.13
CA GLN A 99 0.99 2.95 -0.11
C GLN A 99 1.44 1.49 -0.21
N GLY A 100 0.48 0.57 -0.19
CA GLY A 100 0.67 -0.84 -0.54
C GLY A 100 0.80 -1.05 -2.05
N GLY A 101 1.13 -2.27 -2.48
CA GLY A 101 1.33 -2.58 -3.90
C GLY A 101 0.04 -2.85 -4.69
N ALA A 102 -0.98 -3.42 -4.05
CA ALA A 102 -2.19 -3.90 -4.74
C ALA A 102 -3.38 -2.94 -4.59
N GLY A 103 -3.13 -1.63 -4.72
CA GLY A 103 -4.19 -0.64 -4.73
C GLY A 103 -4.82 -0.37 -3.36
N VAL A 104 -4.02 -0.46 -2.28
CA VAL A 104 -4.46 -0.15 -0.91
C VAL A 104 -3.56 0.93 -0.34
N LEU A 105 -4.16 2.03 0.10
CA LEU A 105 -3.49 3.07 0.87
C LEU A 105 -3.84 2.87 2.35
N TYR A 106 -2.85 2.57 3.18
CA TYR A 106 -3.04 2.48 4.62
C TYR A 106 -2.84 3.86 5.25
N VAL A 107 -3.66 4.18 6.25
CA VAL A 107 -3.62 5.42 7.00
C VAL A 107 -3.52 5.08 8.48
N ILE A 108 -2.42 5.48 9.10
CA ILE A 108 -2.15 5.25 10.51
C ILE A 108 -2.28 6.57 11.26
N ASP A 109 -3.17 6.61 12.25
CA ASP A 109 -3.33 7.72 13.18
C ASP A 109 -2.15 7.74 14.18
N LEU A 110 -1.35 8.80 14.14
CA LEU A 110 -0.17 8.97 14.98
C LEU A 110 -0.49 9.49 16.37
N ASN A 111 -1.71 10.03 16.61
CA ASN A 111 -2.14 10.51 17.91
C ASN A 111 -2.59 9.38 18.86
N LYS A 112 -2.78 8.17 18.33
CA LYS A 112 -3.17 6.98 19.11
C LYS A 112 -1.98 6.02 19.26
N PRO A 113 -1.92 5.20 20.32
CA PRO A 113 -1.07 4.02 20.33
C PRO A 113 -1.37 3.13 19.11
N PHE A 114 -0.34 2.53 18.51
CA PHE A 114 -0.57 1.66 17.36
C PHE A 114 -1.38 0.43 17.77
N SER A 115 -2.55 0.28 17.16
CA SER A 115 -3.57 -0.74 17.43
C SER A 115 -4.46 -0.85 16.19
N PRO A 116 -5.39 -1.83 16.13
CA PRO A 116 -6.41 -1.88 15.07
C PRO A 116 -7.18 -0.55 14.90
N ASP A 117 -7.51 0.14 16.00
CA ASP A 117 -8.25 1.42 15.97
C ASP A 117 -7.42 2.60 15.42
N ALA A 118 -6.10 2.44 15.36
CA ALA A 118 -5.20 3.43 14.76
C ALA A 118 -4.96 3.18 13.26
N LEU A 119 -5.36 2.03 12.73
CA LEU A 119 -5.16 1.65 11.34
C LEU A 119 -6.48 1.71 10.55
N SER A 120 -6.45 2.44 9.45
CA SER A 120 -7.52 2.42 8.44
C SER A 120 -6.91 2.27 7.05
N TRP A 121 -7.75 2.04 6.04
CA TRP A 121 -7.29 1.86 4.67
C TRP A 121 -8.34 2.35 3.66
N VAL A 122 -7.85 2.71 2.47
CA VAL A 122 -8.67 3.12 1.33
C VAL A 122 -8.26 2.32 0.10
N ALA A 123 -9.26 1.84 -0.65
CA ALA A 123 -9.04 1.24 -1.96
C ALA A 123 -8.69 2.33 -2.97
N THR A 124 -7.52 2.24 -3.59
CA THR A 124 -7.11 3.12 -4.69
C THR A 124 -7.36 2.47 -6.05
N ASP A 125 -7.60 1.16 -6.07
CA ASP A 125 -8.06 0.40 -7.24
C ASP A 125 -9.08 -0.66 -6.81
N PRO A 126 -10.36 -0.28 -6.62
CA PRO A 126 -11.39 -1.20 -6.16
C PRO A 126 -11.74 -2.30 -7.18
N VAL A 127 -11.22 -2.24 -8.42
CA VAL A 127 -11.45 -3.26 -9.44
C VAL A 127 -10.33 -4.30 -9.46
N GLY A 128 -9.17 -4.02 -8.85
CA GLY A 128 -8.00 -4.90 -8.82
C GLY A 128 -7.38 -5.12 -10.20
N ALA A 129 -7.38 -4.06 -11.02
CA ALA A 129 -6.88 -4.09 -12.40
C ALA A 129 -5.49 -3.44 -12.56
N SER A 130 -4.88 -2.95 -11.48
CA SER A 130 -3.62 -2.21 -11.48
C SER A 130 -2.83 -2.41 -10.19
N TRP A 131 -1.50 -2.40 -10.30
CA TRP A 131 -0.62 -2.19 -9.14
C TRP A 131 -0.40 -0.69 -8.90
N THR A 132 0.00 -0.34 -7.69
CA THR A 132 0.37 1.00 -7.24
C THR A 132 1.87 1.15 -7.06
N PHE A 133 2.36 2.38 -7.21
CA PHE A 133 3.78 2.69 -7.24
C PHE A 133 4.13 3.90 -6.40
N GLY A 134 5.24 3.77 -5.67
CA GLY A 134 5.84 4.89 -4.98
C GLY A 134 4.96 5.45 -3.87
N ALA A 135 5.52 6.45 -3.19
CA ALA A 135 4.83 7.14 -2.12
C ALA A 135 3.69 7.99 -2.69
N PRO A 136 2.59 8.18 -1.94
CA PRO A 136 1.56 9.14 -2.34
C PRO A 136 2.12 10.57 -2.29
N ALA A 137 1.65 11.45 -3.15
CA ALA A 137 1.80 12.90 -2.96
C ALA A 137 0.58 13.42 -2.20
N ILE A 138 0.77 14.35 -1.27
CA ILE A 138 -0.30 14.82 -0.38
C ILE A 138 -0.22 16.34 -0.26
N ASP A 139 -1.36 17.01 -0.44
CA ASP A 139 -1.57 18.42 -0.13
C ASP A 139 -2.92 18.62 0.56
N GLU A 140 -3.26 19.87 0.87
CA GLU A 140 -4.52 20.24 1.55
C GLU A 140 -5.78 19.84 0.79
N THR A 141 -5.66 19.60 -0.52
CA THR A 141 -6.79 19.31 -1.41
C THR A 141 -6.95 17.82 -1.72
N GLY A 142 -5.93 17.00 -1.46
CA GLY A 142 -6.03 15.58 -1.76
C GLY A 142 -4.76 14.77 -1.58
N ILE A 143 -4.97 13.46 -1.68
CA ILE A 143 -3.93 12.44 -1.71
C ILE A 143 -3.89 11.86 -3.12
N TYR A 144 -2.70 11.83 -3.73
CA TYR A 144 -2.49 11.44 -5.11
C TYR A 144 -1.63 10.17 -5.16
N VAL A 145 -2.20 9.09 -5.65
CA VAL A 145 -1.57 7.78 -5.74
C VAL A 145 -1.33 7.42 -7.20
N ARG A 146 -0.08 7.15 -7.57
CA ARG A 146 0.26 6.67 -8.91
C ARG A 146 0.02 5.16 -8.99
N SER A 147 -0.92 4.75 -9.85
CA SER A 147 -1.08 3.36 -10.25
C SER A 147 -0.32 3.07 -11.54
N GLN A 148 -0.33 1.82 -12.01
CA GLN A 148 0.17 1.49 -13.35
C GLN A 148 -0.68 2.11 -14.45
N ARG A 149 -1.97 2.29 -14.21
CA ARG A 149 -2.92 2.84 -15.18
C ARG A 149 -2.98 4.36 -15.08
N ASP A 150 -3.33 4.87 -13.91
CA ASP A 150 -3.77 6.25 -13.73
C ASP A 150 -3.10 6.94 -12.53
N LEU A 151 -3.37 8.23 -12.38
CA LEU A 151 -3.14 8.98 -11.15
C LEU A 151 -4.48 9.10 -10.43
N VAL A 152 -4.59 8.47 -9.26
CA VAL A 152 -5.82 8.43 -8.47
C VAL A 152 -5.78 9.54 -7.44
N ARG A 153 -6.81 10.38 -7.38
CA ARG A 153 -7.01 11.36 -6.31
C ARG A 153 -7.99 10.82 -5.29
N ILE A 154 -7.63 10.91 -4.02
CA ILE A 154 -8.43 10.54 -2.86
C ILE A 154 -8.64 11.82 -2.04
N THR A 155 -9.89 12.09 -1.66
CA THR A 155 -10.20 13.20 -0.76
C THR A 155 -9.79 12.82 0.67
N PRO A 156 -9.18 13.74 1.45
CA PRO A 156 -8.67 13.45 2.80
C PRO A 156 -9.71 12.97 3.82
#